data_AF-A0A7C2GX49-F1
#
_entry.id   AF-A0A7C2GX49-F1
#
_cell.length_a   1.000
_cell.length_b   1.000
_cell.length_c   1.000
_cell.angle_alpha   90.00
_cell.angle_beta   90.00
_cell.angle_gamma   90.00
#
_symmetry.space_group_name_H-M   'P 1'
#
loop_
_entity.id
_entity.type
_entity.pdbx_description
1 polymer ?
#
loop_
_entity_poly.entity_id
_entity_poly.type
_entity_poly.pdbx_seq_one_letter_code
_entity_poly.pdbx_strand_id
1 'polypeptide(L)'
;MSRAQSSMLIVAIALLGESLSAQPTAELLSAKQPIAFQPVSDSFRPTPDAAYKAAGVDHTILLSAAGDLALYLPGFGAPALHIAMLGGRANPAIAPEEPLSGTAFEYIGNDRSKWRTVIPLYARLRYRDVYPGIDLIYHGNQGQYEFDFVVKPGSDPRNIRMALRGAAGVQKTAAGDLLFSSATA
;
A
#
# COMPACT_ATOMS: atom_id res chain seq x y z
N MET A 1 6.68 -14.54 34.58
CA MET A 1 6.25 -14.65 33.17
C MET A 1 6.38 -13.27 32.54
N SER A 2 7.40 -13.07 31.70
CA SER A 2 7.69 -11.76 31.08
C SER A 2 6.74 -11.51 29.91
N ARG A 3 5.99 -10.40 29.94
CA ARG A 3 5.19 -9.92 28.79
C ARG A 3 6.18 -9.50 27.71
N ALA A 4 6.31 -10.29 26.66
CA ALA A 4 7.11 -9.93 25.51
C ALA A 4 6.45 -8.73 24.79
N GLN A 5 7.04 -7.54 24.94
CA GLN A 5 6.61 -6.36 24.20
C GLN A 5 6.98 -6.56 22.73
N SER A 6 5.98 -6.50 21.83
CA SER A 6 6.22 -6.40 20.39
C SER A 6 6.35 -4.91 20.05
N SER A 7 7.41 -4.55 19.33
CA SER A 7 7.62 -3.17 18.87
C SER A 7 7.05 -2.99 17.47
N MET A 8 6.40 -1.84 17.24
CA MET A 8 5.75 -1.50 15.97
C MET A 8 6.40 -0.24 15.40
N LEU A 9 6.80 -0.29 14.14
CA LEU A 9 7.24 0.88 13.38
C LEU A 9 6.15 1.24 12.37
N ILE A 10 5.58 2.43 12.51
CA ILE A 10 4.53 2.97 11.63
C ILE A 10 5.20 3.86 10.58
N VAL A 11 4.84 3.67 9.31
CA VAL A 11 5.22 4.58 8.23
C VAL A 11 3.96 5.06 7.52
N ALA A 12 3.71 6.36 7.57
CA ALA A 12 2.62 7.02 6.87
C ALA A 12 3.12 7.70 5.60
N ILE A 13 2.41 7.51 4.49
CA ILE A 13 2.66 8.25 3.24
C ILE A 13 1.64 9.37 3.15
N ALA A 14 2.08 10.61 3.36
CA ALA A 14 1.25 11.80 3.14
C ALA A 14 1.69 12.50 1.85
N LEU A 15 0.80 12.57 0.86
CA LEU A 15 1.00 13.37 -0.35
C LEU A 15 0.32 14.72 -0.14
N LEU A 16 1.11 15.76 0.13
CA LEU A 16 0.62 17.14 0.20
C LEU A 16 0.53 17.71 -1.22
N GLY A 17 -0.67 17.74 -1.79
CA GLY A 17 -1.00 18.56 -2.95
C GLY A 17 -1.58 19.89 -2.48
N GLU A 18 -0.92 21.01 -2.79
CA GLU A 18 -1.59 22.31 -2.71
C GLU A 18 -2.56 22.41 -3.88
N SER A 19 -3.85 22.54 -3.60
CA SER A 19 -4.84 22.96 -4.60
C SER A 19 -5.91 23.81 -3.94
N LEU A 20 -5.96 25.08 -4.35
CA LEU A 20 -7.02 26.03 -4.04
C LEU A 20 -8.33 25.57 -4.72
N SER A 21 -9.43 25.73 -3.98
CA SER A 21 -10.86 25.58 -4.35
C SER A 21 -11.44 24.16 -4.36
N ALA A 22 -11.90 23.72 -3.19
CA ALA A 22 -12.77 22.56 -3.03
C ALA A 22 -14.26 22.95 -3.14
N GLN A 23 -15.05 22.17 -3.88
CA GLN A 23 -16.48 22.04 -3.62
C GLN A 23 -16.65 21.12 -2.38
N PRO A 24 -17.19 21.61 -1.26
CA PRO A 24 -17.09 20.94 0.04
C PRO A 24 -17.77 19.56 0.14
N THR A 25 -18.64 19.18 -0.80
CA THR A 25 -19.41 17.94 -0.74
C THR A 25 -18.63 16.71 -1.24
N ALA A 26 -17.66 16.88 -2.14
CA ALA A 26 -16.88 15.77 -2.71
C ALA A 26 -15.77 15.30 -1.75
N GLU A 27 -15.13 16.22 -1.03
CA GLU A 27 -14.11 15.90 -0.01
C GLU A 27 -14.69 15.10 1.16
N LEU A 28 -15.91 15.43 1.61
CA LEU A 28 -16.57 14.78 2.74
C LEU A 28 -16.99 13.32 2.47
N LEU A 29 -17.24 12.97 1.21
CA LEU A 29 -17.54 11.60 0.80
C LEU A 29 -16.26 10.78 0.56
N SER A 30 -15.22 11.43 0.04
CA SER A 30 -13.93 10.81 -0.24
C SER A 30 -13.14 10.48 1.04
N ALA A 31 -13.15 11.37 2.04
CA ALA A 31 -12.47 11.18 3.33
C ALA A 31 -13.06 10.05 4.20
N LYS A 32 -14.20 9.47 3.81
CA LYS A 32 -14.91 8.42 4.55
C LYS A 32 -14.83 7.03 3.93
N GLN A 33 -14.30 6.88 2.72
CA GLN A 33 -14.25 5.57 2.09
C GLN A 33 -12.99 4.83 2.56
N PRO A 34 -13.12 3.67 3.24
CA PRO A 34 -11.96 2.92 3.69
C PRO A 34 -11.14 2.49 2.47
N ILE A 35 -9.83 2.65 2.55
CA ILE A 35 -8.91 2.07 1.58
C ILE A 35 -9.20 0.57 1.52
N ALA A 36 -9.52 0.10 0.31
CA ALA A 36 -9.86 -1.29 0.06
C ALA A 36 -8.78 -1.93 -0.81
N PHE A 37 -8.19 -3.01 -0.28
CA PHE A 37 -7.29 -3.86 -1.03
C PHE A 37 -8.08 -4.94 -1.74
N GLN A 38 -7.74 -5.18 -3.00
CA GLN A 38 -8.34 -6.23 -3.81
C GLN A 38 -7.26 -7.01 -4.56
N PRO A 39 -7.45 -8.33 -4.79
CA PRO A 39 -6.53 -9.10 -5.61
C PRO A 39 -6.41 -8.51 -7.01
N VAL A 40 -5.20 -8.49 -7.56
CA VAL A 40 -4.97 -8.16 -8.96
C VAL A 40 -5.53 -9.29 -9.83
N SER A 41 -6.39 -8.96 -10.78
CA SER A 41 -6.96 -9.91 -11.73
C SER A 41 -5.99 -10.18 -12.88
N ASP A 42 -6.02 -11.39 -13.46
CA ASP A 42 -5.17 -11.72 -14.60
C ASP A 42 -5.46 -10.87 -15.85
N SER A 43 -6.64 -10.26 -15.90
CA SER A 43 -7.06 -9.32 -16.94
C SER A 43 -6.48 -7.91 -16.79
N PHE A 44 -5.95 -7.55 -15.62
CA PHE A 44 -5.21 -6.32 -15.37
C PHE A 44 -4.02 -6.63 -14.47
N ARG A 45 -2.91 -7.11 -15.06
CA ARG A 45 -1.66 -7.39 -14.36
C ARG A 45 -0.53 -6.49 -14.92
N PRO A 46 -0.34 -5.28 -14.36
CA PRO A 46 0.61 -4.29 -14.88
C PRO A 46 2.07 -4.75 -14.77
N THR A 47 2.37 -5.52 -13.74
CA THR A 47 3.68 -6.16 -13.53
C THR A 47 3.47 -7.64 -13.18
N PRO A 48 4.40 -8.54 -13.55
CA PRO A 48 4.24 -9.99 -13.30
C PRO A 48 4.03 -10.33 -11.82
N ASP A 49 4.63 -9.57 -10.93
CA ASP A 49 4.66 -9.77 -9.48
C ASP A 49 3.50 -9.09 -8.72
N ALA A 50 2.66 -8.28 -9.38
CA ALA A 50 1.53 -7.63 -8.73
C ALA A 50 0.53 -8.66 -8.16
N ALA A 51 0.28 -8.57 -6.85
CA ALA A 51 -0.61 -9.47 -6.12
C ALA A 51 -1.90 -8.77 -5.68
N TYR A 52 -1.80 -7.55 -5.17
CA TYR A 52 -2.93 -6.74 -4.72
C TYR A 52 -2.87 -5.33 -5.29
N LYS A 53 -4.04 -4.71 -5.43
CA LYS A 53 -4.18 -3.30 -5.78
C LYS A 53 -5.09 -2.59 -4.77
N ALA A 54 -4.85 -1.30 -4.61
CA ALA A 54 -5.75 -0.40 -3.92
C ALA A 54 -5.84 0.91 -4.69
N ALA A 55 -7.05 1.44 -4.81
CA ALA A 55 -7.32 2.67 -5.55
C ALA A 55 -7.56 3.82 -4.56
N GLY A 56 -6.77 4.89 -4.70
CA GLY A 56 -7.08 6.19 -4.14
C GLY A 56 -7.90 7.03 -5.14
N VAL A 57 -8.21 8.26 -4.76
CA VAL A 57 -8.95 9.21 -5.62
C VAL A 57 -8.20 9.52 -6.91
N ASP A 58 -6.88 9.67 -6.79
CA ASP A 58 -5.98 10.21 -7.81
C ASP A 58 -4.70 9.39 -7.93
N HIS A 59 -4.70 8.14 -7.45
CA HIS A 59 -3.55 7.26 -7.54
C HIS A 59 -3.96 5.79 -7.40
N THR A 60 -3.11 4.90 -7.86
CA THR A 60 -3.26 3.46 -7.65
C THR A 60 -2.00 2.93 -6.98
N ILE A 61 -2.19 2.12 -5.93
CA ILE A 61 -1.12 1.36 -5.33
C ILE A 61 -1.20 -0.07 -5.85
N LEU A 62 -0.07 -0.59 -6.34
CA LEU A 62 0.14 -2.01 -6.55
C LEU A 62 1.07 -2.54 -5.47
N LEU A 63 0.72 -3.71 -4.94
CA LEU A 63 1.50 -4.44 -3.96
C LEU A 63 1.95 -5.75 -4.58
N SER A 64 3.26 -6.00 -4.57
CA SER A 64 3.85 -7.20 -5.17
C SER A 64 3.72 -8.42 -4.25
N ALA A 65 3.91 -9.61 -4.80
CA ALA A 65 3.97 -10.85 -4.03
C ALA A 65 5.09 -10.85 -2.96
N ALA A 66 6.15 -10.06 -3.17
CA ALA A 66 7.26 -9.89 -2.22
C ALA A 66 6.97 -8.83 -1.12
N GLY A 67 5.88 -8.07 -1.25
CA GLY A 67 5.54 -6.97 -0.36
C GLY A 67 6.14 -5.63 -0.78
N ASP A 68 6.52 -5.46 -2.05
CA ASP A 68 6.95 -4.15 -2.57
C ASP A 68 5.72 -3.28 -2.85
N LEU A 69 5.85 -1.96 -2.69
CA LEU A 69 4.81 -0.98 -2.96
C LEU A 69 5.18 -0.15 -4.18
N ALA A 70 4.27 -0.06 -5.15
CA ALA A 70 4.38 0.85 -6.30
C ALA A 70 3.17 1.79 -6.34
N LEU A 71 3.42 3.10 -6.20
CA LEU A 71 2.43 4.16 -6.34
C LEU A 71 2.43 4.70 -7.77
N TYR A 72 1.29 4.63 -8.44
CA TYR A 72 1.06 5.17 -9.77
C TYR A 72 0.18 6.41 -9.69
N LEU A 73 0.65 7.49 -10.31
CA LEU A 73 -0.14 8.71 -10.53
C LEU A 73 -0.75 8.68 -11.95
N PRO A 74 -1.95 9.23 -12.17
CA PRO A 74 -2.59 9.35 -13.47
C PRO A 74 -1.68 10.01 -14.50
N GLY A 75 -1.67 9.47 -15.73
CA GLY A 75 -0.88 10.01 -16.83
C GLY A 75 0.60 9.60 -16.85
N PHE A 76 1.09 8.90 -15.81
CA PHE A 76 2.47 8.40 -15.78
C PHE A 76 2.57 6.94 -16.21
N GLY A 77 3.53 6.63 -17.08
CA GLY A 77 3.83 5.25 -17.53
C GLY A 77 4.72 4.44 -16.59
N ALA A 78 5.14 5.02 -15.47
CA ALA A 78 6.01 4.43 -14.47
C ALA A 78 5.54 4.84 -13.06
N PRO A 79 5.87 4.07 -12.00
CA PRO A 79 5.48 4.43 -10.64
C PRO A 79 6.20 5.72 -10.20
N ALA A 80 5.44 6.65 -9.60
CA ALA A 80 5.97 7.88 -9.00
C ALA A 80 6.75 7.58 -7.72
N LEU A 81 6.39 6.50 -7.01
CA LEU A 81 7.14 5.98 -5.86
C LEU A 81 7.18 4.46 -5.92
N HIS A 82 8.36 3.89 -5.71
CA HIS A 82 8.53 2.46 -5.53
C HIS A 82 9.33 2.17 -4.26
N ILE A 83 8.77 1.38 -3.35
CA ILE A 83 9.41 0.92 -2.11
C ILE A 83 9.64 -0.58 -2.23
N ALA A 84 10.91 -1.00 -2.26
CA ALA A 84 11.31 -2.39 -2.36
C ALA A 84 11.85 -2.94 -1.03
N MET A 85 11.42 -4.14 -0.66
CA MET A 85 11.84 -4.86 0.55
C MET A 85 13.19 -5.58 0.32
N LEU A 86 14.30 -4.89 0.58
CA LEU A 86 15.65 -5.38 0.30
C LEU A 86 16.06 -6.52 1.24
N GLY A 87 16.38 -7.68 0.67
CA GLY A 87 16.77 -8.85 1.46
C GLY A 87 15.61 -9.50 2.19
N GLY A 88 14.38 -9.09 1.89
CA GLY A 88 13.16 -9.77 2.34
C GLY A 88 12.96 -11.11 1.64
N ARG A 89 12.00 -11.89 2.13
CA ARG A 89 11.58 -13.13 1.46
C ARG A 89 10.96 -12.80 0.10
N ALA A 90 11.29 -13.59 -0.92
CA ALA A 90 10.76 -13.38 -2.27
C ALA A 90 9.26 -13.71 -2.41
N ASN A 91 8.73 -14.58 -1.55
CA ASN A 91 7.32 -15.00 -1.56
C ASN A 91 6.83 -15.27 -0.12
N PRO A 92 6.73 -14.24 0.75
CA PRO A 92 6.11 -14.36 2.06
C PRO A 92 4.64 -14.78 1.93
N ALA A 93 4.11 -15.44 2.95
CA ALA A 93 2.69 -15.77 2.97
C ALA A 93 1.86 -14.49 3.12
N ILE A 94 0.95 -14.23 2.18
CA ILE A 94 0.05 -13.09 2.23
C ILE A 94 -1.28 -13.52 2.85
N ALA A 95 -1.69 -12.85 3.92
CA ALA A 95 -2.95 -13.04 4.58
C ALA A 95 -3.80 -11.77 4.41
N PRO A 96 -4.82 -11.78 3.54
CA PRO A 96 -5.81 -10.72 3.51
C PRO A 96 -6.65 -10.77 4.79
N GLU A 97 -6.80 -9.62 5.44
CA GLU A 97 -7.43 -9.47 6.76
C GLU A 97 -8.57 -8.46 6.68
N GLU A 98 -9.53 -8.60 7.60
CA GLU A 98 -10.68 -7.70 7.72
C GLU A 98 -11.47 -7.52 6.41
N PRO A 99 -12.20 -8.57 5.95
CA PRO A 99 -13.04 -8.47 4.77
C PRO A 99 -14.05 -7.32 4.89
N LEU A 100 -14.15 -6.52 3.84
CA LEU A 100 -15.11 -5.43 3.75
C LEU A 100 -16.43 -5.95 3.14
N SER A 101 -17.55 -5.40 3.62
CA SER A 101 -18.88 -5.70 3.08
C SER A 101 -19.09 -5.12 1.67
N GLY A 102 -18.26 -4.16 1.27
CA GLY A 102 -18.24 -3.62 -0.08
C GLY A 102 -17.81 -4.66 -1.11
N THR A 103 -18.43 -4.62 -2.28
CA THR A 103 -18.08 -5.48 -3.41
C THR A 103 -17.61 -4.61 -4.56
N ALA A 104 -16.39 -4.86 -5.06
CA ALA A 104 -15.92 -4.19 -6.27
C ALA A 104 -16.42 -4.93 -7.52
N PHE A 105 -16.70 -4.13 -8.55
CA PHE A 105 -17.06 -4.59 -9.88
C PHE A 105 -16.00 -4.13 -10.87
N GLU A 106 -15.44 -5.06 -11.63
CA GLU A 106 -14.44 -4.76 -12.65
C GLU A 106 -15.06 -4.98 -14.04
N TYR A 107 -15.29 -3.87 -14.74
CA TYR A 107 -15.87 -3.84 -16.07
C TYR A 107 -14.76 -3.57 -17.09
N ILE A 108 -14.31 -4.62 -17.79
CA ILE A 108 -13.21 -4.52 -18.76
C ILE A 108 -13.77 -4.43 -20.18
N GLY A 109 -13.85 -3.21 -20.70
CA GLY A 109 -14.34 -2.93 -22.05
C GLY A 109 -15.82 -3.30 -22.26
N ASN A 110 -16.23 -3.38 -23.52
CA ASN A 110 -17.63 -3.63 -23.91
C ASN A 110 -18.03 -5.11 -23.89
N ASP A 111 -17.10 -6.02 -23.62
CA ASP A 111 -17.37 -7.46 -23.58
C ASP A 111 -17.84 -7.86 -22.18
N ARG A 112 -19.15 -8.12 -22.06
CA ARG A 112 -19.79 -8.51 -20.79
C ARG A 112 -19.28 -9.84 -20.23
N SER A 113 -18.70 -10.70 -21.06
CA SER A 113 -18.10 -11.96 -20.57
C SER A 113 -16.80 -11.73 -19.79
N LYS A 114 -16.19 -10.55 -19.94
CA LYS A 114 -15.00 -10.11 -19.21
C LYS A 114 -15.32 -9.30 -17.96
N TRP A 115 -16.60 -9.06 -17.68
CA TRP A 115 -17.03 -8.36 -16.49
C TRP A 115 -16.92 -9.30 -15.29
N ARG A 116 -16.13 -8.89 -14.29
CA ARG A 116 -16.06 -9.61 -13.03
C ARG A 116 -16.98 -8.91 -12.03
N THR A 117 -18.02 -9.64 -11.66
CA THR A 117 -18.93 -9.25 -10.60
C THR A 117 -18.51 -10.00 -9.34
N VAL A 118 -18.29 -9.29 -8.24
CA VAL A 118 -17.87 -9.83 -6.94
C VAL A 118 -16.37 -10.07 -6.74
N ILE A 119 -15.61 -8.98 -6.62
CA ILE A 119 -14.22 -9.03 -6.12
C ILE A 119 -14.23 -8.78 -4.60
N PRO A 120 -13.64 -9.69 -3.79
CA PRO A 120 -13.54 -9.50 -2.35
C PRO A 120 -12.61 -8.33 -2.04
N LEU A 121 -13.03 -7.51 -1.08
CA LEU A 121 -12.29 -6.35 -0.59
C LEU A 121 -11.81 -6.61 0.84
N TYR A 122 -10.63 -6.11 1.15
CA TYR A 122 -9.99 -6.28 2.45
C TYR A 122 -9.51 -4.93 2.97
N ALA A 123 -9.65 -4.68 4.26
CA ALA A 123 -9.15 -3.45 4.89
C ALA A 123 -7.65 -3.52 5.17
N ARG A 124 -7.08 -4.73 5.28
CA ARG A 124 -5.69 -4.96 5.63
C ARG A 124 -5.09 -6.11 4.83
N LEU A 125 -3.78 -6.05 4.58
CA LEU A 125 -2.99 -7.15 4.04
C LEU A 125 -1.76 -7.39 4.92
N ARG A 126 -1.61 -8.61 5.43
CA ARG A 126 -0.43 -9.03 6.19
C ARG A 126 0.49 -9.91 5.35
N TYR A 127 1.72 -9.48 5.17
CA TYR A 127 2.83 -10.26 4.65
C TYR A 127 3.58 -10.87 5.84
N ARG A 128 3.43 -12.19 6.05
CA ARG A 128 4.02 -12.87 7.20
C ARG A 128 5.48 -13.16 6.98
N ASP A 129 6.29 -12.83 7.99
CA ASP A 129 7.74 -13.02 7.98
C ASP A 129 8.40 -12.49 6.69
N VAL A 130 8.01 -11.27 6.26
CA VAL A 130 8.65 -10.58 5.12
C VAL A 130 10.15 -10.45 5.36
N TYR A 131 10.55 -10.25 6.62
CA TYR A 131 11.87 -10.56 7.15
C TYR A 131 11.74 -11.63 8.24
N PRO A 132 12.81 -12.35 8.61
CA PRO A 132 12.75 -13.34 9.68
C PRO A 132 12.18 -12.76 10.99
N GLY A 133 10.98 -13.23 11.38
CA GLY A 133 10.29 -12.79 12.59
C GLY A 133 9.61 -11.42 12.49
N ILE A 134 9.49 -10.84 11.29
CA ILE A 134 8.89 -9.51 11.09
C ILE A 134 7.80 -9.62 10.03
N ASP A 135 6.58 -9.30 10.43
CA ASP A 135 5.47 -9.18 9.49
C ASP A 135 5.39 -7.74 8.95
N LEU A 136 4.90 -7.57 7.72
CA LEU A 136 4.55 -6.27 7.12
C LEU A 136 3.04 -6.20 6.95
N ILE A 137 2.41 -5.11 7.37
CA ILE A 137 0.97 -4.93 7.26
C ILE A 137 0.65 -3.65 6.50
N TYR A 138 -0.05 -3.76 5.38
CA TYR A 138 -0.65 -2.63 4.68
C TYR A 138 -2.07 -2.40 5.16
N HIS A 139 -2.44 -1.13 5.37
CA HIS A 139 -3.77 -0.73 5.79
C HIS A 139 -4.08 0.73 5.43
N GLY A 140 -5.33 1.14 5.58
CA GLY A 140 -5.73 2.55 5.49
C GLY A 140 -5.89 3.19 6.87
N ASN A 141 -5.51 4.47 6.97
CA ASN A 141 -5.76 5.31 8.13
C ASN A 141 -6.29 6.68 7.67
N GLN A 142 -7.54 7.02 8.00
CA GLN A 142 -8.18 8.28 7.60
C GLN A 142 -8.07 8.60 6.08
N GLY A 143 -8.18 7.58 5.24
CA GLY A 143 -8.04 7.72 3.79
C GLY A 143 -6.60 7.78 3.26
N GLN A 144 -5.60 7.71 4.14
CA GLN A 144 -4.18 7.63 3.79
C GLN A 144 -3.68 6.19 3.84
N TYR A 145 -2.76 5.86 2.94
CA TYR A 145 -2.11 4.56 2.90
C TYR A 145 -0.98 4.49 3.91
N GLU A 146 -1.01 3.47 4.75
CA GLU A 146 0.01 3.23 5.78
C GLU A 146 0.49 1.78 5.75
N PHE A 147 1.70 1.58 6.24
CA PHE A 147 2.18 0.24 6.53
C PHE A 147 3.00 0.18 7.81
N ASP A 148 2.90 -0.99 8.46
CA ASP A 148 3.57 -1.28 9.72
C ASP A 148 4.49 -2.49 9.59
N PHE A 149 5.64 -2.43 10.24
CA PHE A 149 6.42 -3.62 10.56
C PHE A 149 6.11 -4.09 11.98
N VAL A 150 5.61 -5.32 12.11
CA VAL A 150 5.38 -5.96 13.41
C VAL A 150 6.56 -6.88 13.72
N VAL A 151 7.42 -6.43 14.62
CA VAL A 151 8.63 -7.15 15.03
C VAL A 151 8.27 -8.12 16.15
N LYS A 152 8.28 -9.43 15.85
CA LYS A 152 8.02 -10.47 16.86
C LYS A 152 9.16 -10.47 17.90
N PRO A 153 8.87 -10.83 19.16
CA PRO A 153 9.89 -10.88 20.21
C PRO A 153 11.14 -11.66 19.81
N GLY A 154 12.31 -11.07 20.05
CA GLY A 154 13.61 -11.68 19.73
C GLY A 154 14.08 -11.50 18.28
N SER A 155 13.27 -10.89 17.41
CA SER A 155 13.66 -10.60 16.02
C SER A 155 14.53 -9.35 15.93
N ASP A 156 15.43 -9.29 14.96
CA ASP A 156 16.33 -8.16 14.76
C ASP A 156 15.71 -7.12 13.80
N PRO A 157 15.29 -5.93 14.27
CA PRO A 157 14.70 -4.90 13.42
C PRO A 157 15.69 -4.32 12.39
N ARG A 158 17.00 -4.53 12.55
CA ARG A 158 18.02 -4.10 11.58
C ARG A 158 17.93 -4.86 10.25
N ASN A 159 17.17 -5.95 10.21
CA ASN A 159 16.86 -6.66 8.98
C ASN A 159 15.92 -5.88 8.06
N ILE A 160 15.15 -4.92 8.59
CA ILE A 160 14.26 -4.09 7.80
C ILE A 160 15.11 -3.15 6.95
N ARG A 161 15.15 -3.40 5.64
CA ARG A 161 15.90 -2.58 4.68
C ARG A 161 15.01 -2.27 3.49
N MET A 162 14.77 -0.99 3.23
CA MET A 162 13.93 -0.57 2.11
C MET A 162 14.76 0.22 1.10
N ALA A 163 14.53 -0.02 -0.18
CA ALA A 163 14.98 0.87 -1.24
C ALA A 163 13.79 1.71 -1.72
N LEU A 164 14.00 3.01 -1.82
CA LEU A 164 12.99 3.93 -2.35
C LEU A 164 13.48 4.48 -3.69
N ARG A 165 12.60 4.49 -4.69
CA ARG A 165 12.85 5.03 -6.03
C ARG A 165 11.68 5.95 -6.43
N GLY A 166 11.96 6.97 -7.24
CA GLY A 166 10.95 7.92 -7.73
C GLY A 166 10.77 9.18 -6.87
N ALA A 167 11.24 9.18 -5.62
CA ALA A 167 11.32 10.39 -4.80
C ALA A 167 12.48 11.29 -5.32
N ALA A 168 12.18 12.57 -5.56
CA ALA A 168 13.16 13.61 -5.88
C ALA A 168 14.06 13.95 -4.69
N GLY A 169 13.55 13.76 -3.48
CA GLY A 169 14.28 13.97 -2.24
C GLY A 169 13.72 13.13 -1.11
N VAL A 170 14.62 12.65 -0.27
CA VAL A 170 14.30 12.02 1.02
C VAL A 170 14.89 12.90 2.11
N GLN A 171 14.06 13.40 3.01
CA GLN A 171 14.51 14.14 4.18
C GLN A 171 14.09 13.43 5.45
N LYS A 172 15.00 13.32 6.40
CA LYS A 172 14.69 12.83 7.74
C LYS A 172 14.37 14.03 8.64
N THR A 173 13.21 14.02 9.28
CA THR A 173 12.85 15.05 10.27
C THR A 173 13.62 14.85 11.57
N ALA A 174 13.65 15.88 12.42
CA ALA A 174 14.24 15.75 13.76
C ALA A 174 13.49 14.71 14.63
N ALA A 175 12.20 14.48 14.36
CA ALA A 175 11.40 13.45 15.03
C ALA A 175 11.66 12.03 14.47
N GLY A 176 12.40 11.92 13.37
CA GLY A 176 12.77 10.65 12.75
C GLY A 176 11.88 10.22 11.59
N ASP A 177 10.89 11.03 11.20
CA ASP A 177 10.03 10.77 10.05
C ASP A 177 10.82 10.89 8.75
N LEU A 178 10.39 10.15 7.73
CA LEU A 178 10.91 10.30 6.38
C LEU A 178 9.89 11.07 5.54
N LEU A 179 10.29 12.26 5.10
CA LEU A 179 9.55 13.07 4.15
C LEU A 179 10.08 12.80 2.74
N PHE A 180 9.15 12.53 1.83
CA PHE A 180 9.44 12.30 0.42
C PHE A 180 8.87 13.45 -0.40
N SER A 181 9.72 14.09 -1.20
CA SER A 181 9.23 14.96 -2.27
C SER A 181 9.20 14.15 -3.56
N SER A 182 8.07 14.18 -4.25
CA SER A 182 7.99 13.70 -5.63
C SER A 182 8.52 14.78 -6.56
N ALA A 183 9.24 14.40 -7.62
CA ALA A 183 9.45 15.32 -8.73
C ALA A 183 8.16 15.30 -9.54
N THR A 184 7.28 16.27 -9.33
CA THR A 184 6.31 16.62 -10.37
C THR A 184 7.10 17.24 -11.52
N ALA A 185 7.13 16.53 -12.65
CA ALA A 185 7.59 17.08 -13.93
C ALA A 185 6.56 18.06 -14.48
#